data_AF-A0ABC9GMD7-F1
#
_entry.id   AF-A0ABC9GMD7-F1
#
_cell.length_a   1.000
_cell.length_b   1.000
_cell.length_c   1.000
_cell.angle_alpha   90.00
_cell.angle_beta   90.00
_cell.angle_gamma   90.00
#
_symmetry.space_group_name_H-M   'P 1'
#
loop_
_entity.id
_entity.type
_entity.pdbx_description
1 polymer ?
#
loop_
_entity_poly.entity_id
_entity_poly.type
_entity_poly.pdbx_seq_one_letter_code
_entity_poly.pdbx_strand_id
1 'polypeptide(L)'
;MSKLLLLVTAVLLAAVQFPLAGSSDTRWNFYCAGGNLTAHSQYSTNLEAVAAELPETVATSCLLFANKTCGAVHAIAQCRGDISSPRCKQCIIRSFEDAQEVCWHQEGAFIFRDECSLGDYTKELVLSREDTSVDVIVTKVDEFPVIIHSASFDSAVVELANSVARSTTASPSRFTTGQKAVARAEFDLEIYALAQCLPSLSAEDCSSCIAGLFDMVLTQNMTAGRAAKVWRSFQYAPEKFFIGEPMLDLPVNGSLPPTKPVEDKHRHRQHISVLVWIAIAVGLVVLLAIIIIWAGVLVRDTIERILAADERGSPAESAADERGSPVERGKGKPLVVGCLSALTFFEDIINLARARRIAVLLDYDGTLTPVVNTSDNAFMSEEMRATVRKLAALFATSIVSERSCTKVMDFVQITEINYAGSLGLEIMTTATVGSSTEIVREFLVRAMDGIIGATIEDNKYSVSVHYRNVADEDKLRVEEVVNNARNEHSLTLTQGHMVYELSPPNWNKGHAVNYLLKTLSLDNPENTFSVYIGDNNTDEDAFKVLQEQQRGVGILVAERSKPTAALYYVKNPMEVKVFLQKLIEWAER
;
A
#
# COMPACT_ATOMS: atom_id res chain seq x y z
N MET A 1 13.66 52.40 -1.60
CA MET A 1 14.01 50.97 -1.47
C MET A 1 12.83 50.05 -1.12
N SER A 2 11.62 50.52 -0.77
CA SER A 2 10.55 49.60 -0.28
C SER A 2 9.79 48.82 -1.37
N LYS A 3 9.65 49.33 -2.60
CA LYS A 3 8.94 48.62 -3.67
C LYS A 3 9.74 47.43 -4.24
N LEU A 4 11.07 47.57 -4.32
CA LEU A 4 11.96 46.50 -4.77
C LEU A 4 12.05 45.39 -3.72
N LEU A 5 12.06 45.76 -2.43
CA LEU A 5 12.06 44.81 -1.33
C LEU A 5 10.77 43.99 -1.26
N LEU A 6 9.60 44.62 -1.49
CA LEU A 6 8.30 43.94 -1.59
C LEU A 6 8.21 43.01 -2.80
N LEU A 7 8.80 43.40 -3.93
CA LEU A 7 8.83 42.57 -5.14
C LEU A 7 9.72 41.33 -4.93
N VAL A 8 10.89 41.53 -4.32
CA VAL A 8 11.85 40.45 -4.04
C VAL A 8 11.32 39.50 -2.98
N THR A 9 10.65 39.99 -1.92
CA THR A 9 10.01 39.11 -0.94
C THR A 9 8.81 38.38 -1.51
N ALA A 10 7.99 39.00 -2.38
CA ALA A 10 6.90 38.31 -3.07
C ALA A 10 7.41 37.22 -4.02
N VAL A 11 8.49 37.49 -4.76
CA VAL A 11 9.13 36.50 -5.65
C VAL A 11 9.78 35.37 -4.84
N LEU A 12 10.39 35.67 -3.69
CA LEU A 12 10.97 34.65 -2.82
C LEU A 12 9.90 33.82 -2.08
N LEU A 13 8.79 34.41 -1.66
CA LEU A 13 7.64 33.67 -1.12
C LEU A 13 6.97 32.79 -2.17
N ALA A 14 6.87 33.26 -3.42
CA ALA A 14 6.42 32.44 -4.55
C ALA A 14 7.43 31.32 -4.89
N ALA A 15 8.73 31.57 -4.71
CA ALA A 15 9.78 30.58 -4.95
C ALA A 15 9.90 29.51 -3.83
N VAL A 16 9.48 29.82 -2.60
CA VAL A 16 9.43 28.87 -1.48
C VAL A 16 8.11 28.06 -1.47
N GLN A 17 7.12 28.48 -2.26
CA GLN A 17 5.91 27.72 -2.56
C GLN A 17 6.02 26.82 -3.79
N PHE A 18 7.21 26.64 -4.38
CA PHE A 18 7.38 25.52 -5.31
C PHE A 18 7.17 24.23 -4.51
N PRO A 19 6.14 23.42 -4.84
CA PRO A 19 6.04 22.11 -4.28
C PRO A 19 7.37 21.41 -4.58
N LEU A 20 7.96 20.76 -3.57
CA LEU A 20 8.80 19.58 -3.84
C LEU A 20 8.12 18.82 -4.96
N ALA A 21 8.84 18.50 -6.04
CA ALA A 21 8.32 17.82 -7.22
C ALA A 21 7.73 16.44 -6.86
N GLY A 22 6.55 16.45 -6.24
CA GLY A 22 5.58 15.40 -6.33
C GLY A 22 4.90 15.64 -7.66
N SER A 23 4.96 14.64 -8.54
CA SER A 23 4.10 14.46 -9.72
C SER A 23 2.86 15.35 -9.62
N SER A 24 2.88 16.51 -10.28
CA SER A 24 1.69 17.33 -10.37
C SER A 24 0.75 16.59 -11.29
N ASP A 25 -0.26 15.93 -10.73
CA ASP A 25 -1.35 15.37 -11.53
C ASP A 25 -1.85 16.45 -12.49
N THR A 26 -1.66 16.25 -13.80
CA THR A 26 -2.05 17.21 -14.84
C THR A 26 -3.18 16.65 -15.71
N ARG A 27 -4.13 17.52 -16.09
CA ARG A 27 -5.07 17.21 -17.16
C ARG A 27 -4.31 17.22 -18.48
N TRP A 28 -4.28 16.09 -19.15
CA TRP A 28 -3.54 15.94 -20.41
C TRP A 28 -4.47 15.80 -21.62
N ASN A 29 -5.77 15.54 -21.42
CA ASN A 29 -6.78 15.62 -22.48
C ASN A 29 -8.21 15.77 -21.94
N PHE A 30 -9.15 16.12 -22.83
CA PHE A 30 -10.57 16.17 -22.56
C PHE A 30 -11.41 16.04 -23.83
N TYR A 31 -12.68 15.64 -23.68
CA TYR A 31 -13.67 15.63 -24.75
C TYR A 31 -15.04 16.01 -24.19
N CYS A 32 -15.72 16.97 -24.82
CA CYS A 32 -17.08 17.33 -24.44
C CYS A 32 -18.08 16.55 -25.32
N ALA A 33 -19.09 15.97 -24.70
CA ALA A 33 -20.06 15.09 -25.34
C ALA A 33 -21.50 15.56 -25.08
N GLY A 34 -22.47 15.05 -25.84
CA GLY A 34 -23.88 15.37 -25.65
C GLY A 34 -24.34 16.63 -26.41
N GLY A 35 -25.53 17.13 -26.03
CA GLY A 35 -26.12 18.33 -26.61
C GLY A 35 -25.74 19.60 -25.82
N ASN A 36 -26.11 20.77 -26.37
CA ASN A 36 -25.92 22.02 -25.67
C ASN A 36 -26.85 22.11 -24.45
N LEU A 37 -26.30 22.52 -23.31
CA LEU A 37 -27.06 22.80 -22.10
C LEU A 37 -28.14 23.85 -22.39
N THR A 38 -29.40 23.44 -22.28
CA THR A 38 -30.54 24.36 -22.39
C THR A 38 -30.73 25.12 -21.08
N ALA A 39 -31.08 26.41 -21.18
CA ALA A 39 -31.49 27.18 -20.01
C ALA A 39 -32.68 26.45 -19.36
N HIS A 40 -32.56 26.09 -18.08
CA HIS A 40 -33.50 25.29 -17.28
C HIS A 40 -33.34 23.76 -17.31
N SER A 41 -32.24 23.20 -17.86
CA SER A 41 -31.99 21.76 -17.72
C SER A 41 -31.69 21.38 -16.26
N GLN A 42 -32.21 20.23 -15.80
CA GLN A 42 -31.87 19.68 -14.48
C GLN A 42 -30.46 19.08 -14.44
N TYR A 43 -29.70 19.16 -15.55
CA TYR A 43 -28.36 18.56 -15.68
C TYR A 43 -27.38 19.12 -14.65
N SER A 44 -27.30 20.45 -14.51
CA SER A 44 -26.34 21.08 -13.59
C SER A 44 -26.56 20.66 -12.15
N THR A 45 -27.82 20.66 -11.69
CA THR A 45 -28.16 20.23 -10.31
C THR A 45 -27.91 18.73 -10.10
N ASN A 46 -28.21 17.90 -11.09
CA ASN A 46 -27.91 16.47 -11.03
C ASN A 46 -26.40 16.21 -11.00
N LEU A 47 -25.60 16.99 -11.77
CA LEU A 47 -24.15 16.89 -11.83
C LEU A 47 -23.51 17.33 -10.51
N GLU A 48 -23.99 18.41 -9.89
CA GLU A 48 -23.55 18.84 -8.55
C GLU A 48 -23.79 17.76 -7.48
N ALA A 49 -24.95 17.10 -7.51
CA ALA A 49 -25.25 15.99 -6.60
C ALA A 49 -24.31 14.80 -6.82
N VAL A 50 -23.97 14.49 -8.07
CA VAL A 50 -23.00 13.44 -8.39
C VAL A 50 -21.58 13.82 -7.96
N ALA A 51 -21.15 15.06 -8.22
CA ALA A 51 -19.83 15.58 -7.86
C ALA A 51 -19.62 15.66 -6.33
N ALA A 52 -20.69 15.82 -5.56
CA ALA A 52 -20.63 15.82 -4.09
C ALA A 52 -20.34 14.42 -3.49
N GLU A 53 -20.75 13.33 -4.15
CA GLU A 53 -20.67 11.97 -3.61
C GLU A 53 -19.63 11.08 -4.31
N LEU A 54 -19.49 11.21 -5.63
CA LEU A 54 -18.66 10.31 -6.43
C LEU A 54 -17.18 10.32 -6.01
N PRO A 55 -16.51 11.46 -5.71
CA PRO A 55 -15.10 11.45 -5.32
C PRO A 55 -14.82 10.59 -4.09
N GLU A 56 -15.68 10.64 -3.07
CA GLU A 56 -15.55 9.80 -1.89
C GLU A 56 -15.84 8.33 -2.23
N THR A 57 -16.86 8.08 -3.06
CA THR A 57 -17.23 6.73 -3.49
C THR A 57 -16.10 6.03 -4.25
N VAL A 58 -15.41 6.76 -5.14
CA VAL A 58 -14.26 6.22 -5.90
C VAL A 58 -13.07 6.01 -4.98
N ALA A 59 -12.77 6.97 -4.10
CA ALA A 59 -11.63 6.90 -3.19
C ALA A 59 -11.74 5.77 -2.15
N THR A 60 -12.95 5.44 -1.74
CA THR A 60 -13.25 4.33 -0.81
C THR A 60 -13.46 3.00 -1.54
N SER A 61 -13.52 3.00 -2.87
CA SER A 61 -13.55 1.78 -3.69
C SER A 61 -12.14 1.20 -3.83
N CYS A 62 -11.98 -0.09 -3.58
CA CYS A 62 -10.69 -0.79 -3.68
C CYS A 62 -10.21 -1.01 -5.11
N LEU A 63 -11.08 -0.85 -6.08
CA LEU A 63 -10.70 -0.82 -7.50
C LEU A 63 -10.43 0.61 -7.98
N LEU A 64 -10.48 1.58 -7.05
CA LEU A 64 -10.43 3.02 -7.30
C LEU A 64 -11.36 3.41 -8.45
N PHE A 65 -12.54 2.81 -8.44
CA PHE A 65 -13.51 2.88 -9.51
C PHE A 65 -14.91 2.93 -8.92
N ALA A 66 -15.74 3.84 -9.41
CA ALA A 66 -17.16 3.87 -9.10
C ALA A 66 -17.96 4.52 -10.23
N ASN A 67 -19.26 4.22 -10.25
CA ASN A 67 -20.22 4.98 -11.02
C ASN A 67 -21.30 5.54 -10.10
N LYS A 68 -21.93 6.62 -10.53
CA LYS A 68 -23.04 7.24 -9.82
C LYS A 68 -24.04 7.79 -10.82
N THR A 69 -25.31 7.69 -10.46
CA THR A 69 -26.41 8.19 -11.28
C THR A 69 -27.29 9.09 -10.43
N CYS A 70 -27.60 10.28 -10.93
CA CYS A 70 -28.59 11.18 -10.33
C CYS A 70 -29.43 11.80 -11.44
N GLY A 71 -30.74 11.54 -11.41
CA GLY A 71 -31.66 11.97 -12.47
C GLY A 71 -31.20 11.51 -13.86
N ALA A 72 -30.88 12.50 -14.70
CA ALA A 72 -30.41 12.31 -16.07
C ALA A 72 -28.90 12.07 -16.18
N VAL A 73 -28.11 12.45 -15.17
CA VAL A 73 -26.64 12.34 -15.20
C VAL A 73 -26.21 10.94 -14.76
N HIS A 74 -25.34 10.34 -15.56
CA HIS A 74 -24.57 9.15 -15.24
C HIS A 74 -23.09 9.50 -15.31
N ALA A 75 -22.37 9.30 -14.21
CA ALA A 75 -20.94 9.52 -14.16
C ALA A 75 -20.20 8.27 -13.75
N ILE A 76 -19.03 8.10 -14.34
CA ILE A 76 -18.10 7.01 -14.07
C ILE A 76 -16.73 7.64 -13.85
N ALA A 77 -16.05 7.20 -12.79
CA ALA A 77 -14.74 7.71 -12.43
C ALA A 77 -13.81 6.55 -12.09
N GLN A 78 -12.57 6.65 -12.54
CA GLN A 78 -11.52 5.67 -12.30
C GLN A 78 -10.19 6.37 -12.01
N CYS A 79 -9.52 5.99 -10.93
CA CYS A 79 -8.16 6.41 -10.66
C CYS A 79 -7.16 5.32 -11.05
N ARG A 80 -5.90 5.73 -11.21
CA ARG A 80 -4.79 4.85 -11.52
C ARG A 80 -4.52 3.89 -10.36
N GLY A 81 -4.22 2.62 -10.64
CA GLY A 81 -4.15 1.57 -9.62
C GLY A 81 -3.02 1.71 -8.59
N ASP A 82 -2.05 2.61 -8.83
CA ASP A 82 -0.87 2.85 -7.98
C ASP A 82 -1.02 4.05 -7.02
N ILE A 83 -2.14 4.79 -7.05
CA ILE A 83 -2.32 5.98 -6.20
C ILE A 83 -3.16 5.68 -4.95
N SER A 84 -2.96 6.50 -3.91
CA SER A 84 -3.70 6.37 -2.64
C SER A 84 -5.12 6.95 -2.72
N SER A 85 -6.03 6.48 -1.85
CA SER A 85 -7.39 7.00 -1.75
C SER A 85 -7.49 8.53 -1.64
N PRO A 86 -6.67 9.23 -0.81
CA PRO A 86 -6.70 10.70 -0.77
C PRO A 86 -6.28 11.37 -2.09
N ARG A 87 -5.29 10.80 -2.81
CA ARG A 87 -4.88 11.31 -4.14
C ARG A 87 -5.99 11.08 -5.16
N CYS A 88 -6.59 9.90 -5.15
CA CYS A 88 -7.72 9.57 -6.01
C CYS A 88 -8.91 10.51 -5.79
N LYS A 89 -9.31 10.73 -4.55
CA LYS A 89 -10.37 11.69 -4.20
C LYS A 89 -10.09 13.07 -4.79
N GLN A 90 -8.87 13.58 -4.58
CA GLN A 90 -8.48 14.90 -5.05
C GLN A 90 -8.42 14.99 -6.58
N CYS A 91 -7.97 13.92 -7.25
CA CYS A 91 -7.93 13.85 -8.71
C CYS A 91 -9.35 13.93 -9.30
N ILE A 92 -10.30 13.17 -8.76
CA ILE A 92 -11.69 13.19 -9.23
C ILE A 92 -12.37 14.53 -8.97
N ILE A 93 -12.12 15.17 -7.81
CA ILE A 93 -12.62 16.54 -7.54
C ILE A 93 -12.13 17.50 -8.62
N ARG A 94 -10.81 17.49 -8.92
CA ARG A 94 -10.23 18.33 -9.97
C ARG A 94 -10.76 18.00 -11.35
N SER A 95 -11.05 16.74 -11.64
CA SER A 95 -11.69 16.36 -12.91
C SER A 95 -13.06 16.99 -13.08
N PHE A 96 -13.87 17.10 -12.02
CA PHE A 96 -15.16 17.79 -12.09
C PHE A 96 -14.99 19.30 -12.29
N GLU A 97 -14.01 19.92 -11.63
CA GLU A 97 -13.65 21.33 -11.85
C GLU A 97 -13.19 21.58 -13.29
N ASP A 98 -12.30 20.72 -13.80
CA ASP A 98 -11.83 20.74 -15.18
C ASP A 98 -13.00 20.59 -16.17
N ALA A 99 -13.95 19.67 -15.91
CA ALA A 99 -15.14 19.48 -16.74
C ALA A 99 -16.01 20.75 -16.81
N GLN A 100 -16.21 21.42 -15.68
CA GLN A 100 -16.93 22.69 -15.63
C GLN A 100 -16.19 23.81 -16.34
N GLU A 101 -14.85 23.82 -16.31
CA GLU A 101 -14.04 24.83 -16.99
C GLU A 101 -14.10 24.67 -18.52
N VAL A 102 -13.92 23.43 -19.00
CA VAL A 102 -13.70 23.18 -20.44
C VAL A 102 -14.95 22.75 -21.21
N CYS A 103 -15.94 22.17 -20.52
CA CYS A 103 -17.18 21.68 -21.12
C CYS A 103 -18.44 22.39 -20.57
N TRP A 104 -18.29 23.63 -20.11
CA TRP A 104 -19.34 24.48 -19.48
C TRP A 104 -20.68 24.62 -20.23
N HIS A 105 -20.76 24.21 -21.48
CA HIS A 105 -21.93 24.31 -22.35
C HIS A 105 -22.49 22.98 -22.86
N GLN A 106 -21.92 21.85 -22.47
CA GLN A 106 -22.27 20.54 -22.98
C GLN A 106 -22.89 19.65 -21.90
N GLU A 107 -23.77 18.74 -22.30
CA GLU A 107 -24.44 17.75 -21.43
C GLU A 107 -23.60 16.47 -21.21
N GLY A 108 -22.27 16.63 -21.25
CA GLY A 108 -21.31 15.57 -20.98
C GLY A 108 -19.86 15.99 -21.16
N ALA A 109 -18.99 15.37 -20.39
CA ALA A 109 -17.56 15.58 -20.42
C ALA A 109 -16.79 14.29 -20.12
N PHE A 110 -15.67 14.10 -20.80
CA PHE A 110 -14.65 13.12 -20.46
C PHE A 110 -13.34 13.83 -20.20
N ILE A 111 -12.79 13.67 -19.00
CA ILE A 111 -11.57 14.32 -18.53
C ILE A 111 -10.51 13.26 -18.27
N PHE A 112 -9.32 13.47 -18.85
CA PHE A 112 -8.18 12.58 -18.69
C PHE A 112 -7.04 13.30 -17.97
N ARG A 113 -6.72 12.83 -16.76
CA ARG A 113 -5.58 13.30 -15.96
C ARG A 113 -4.54 12.19 -15.84
N ASP A 114 -3.34 12.53 -15.34
CA ASP A 114 -2.25 11.56 -15.16
C ASP A 114 -2.65 10.46 -14.17
N GLU A 115 -3.43 10.83 -13.15
CA GLU A 115 -3.78 9.95 -12.03
C GLU A 115 -5.23 9.44 -12.08
N CYS A 116 -6.10 9.99 -12.91
CA CYS A 116 -7.50 9.56 -13.00
C CYS A 116 -8.19 9.94 -14.31
N SER A 117 -9.35 9.35 -14.54
CA SER A 117 -10.27 9.71 -15.62
C SER A 117 -11.69 9.82 -15.08
N LEU A 118 -12.42 10.81 -15.59
CA LEU A 118 -13.83 11.06 -15.28
C LEU A 118 -14.59 11.09 -16.59
N GLY A 119 -15.76 10.44 -16.62
CA GLY A 119 -16.76 10.68 -17.65
C GLY A 119 -18.12 10.92 -17.03
N ASP A 120 -18.72 12.07 -17.30
CA ASP A 120 -20.10 12.41 -16.97
C ASP A 120 -20.91 12.64 -18.25
N TYR A 121 -22.12 12.09 -18.32
CA TYR A 121 -22.97 12.17 -19.49
C TYR A 121 -24.44 11.91 -19.15
N THR A 122 -25.35 12.29 -20.05
CA THR A 122 -26.77 11.96 -19.91
C THR A 122 -27.03 10.47 -20.19
N LYS A 123 -28.00 9.85 -19.50
CA LYS A 123 -28.40 8.44 -19.74
C LYS A 123 -28.85 8.14 -21.17
N GLU A 124 -29.23 9.14 -21.96
CA GLU A 124 -29.53 8.92 -23.38
C GLU A 124 -28.25 8.67 -24.19
N LEU A 125 -27.11 9.17 -23.71
CA LEU A 125 -25.77 8.92 -24.24
C LEU A 125 -25.18 7.58 -23.77
N VAL A 126 -26.02 6.61 -23.34
CA VAL A 126 -25.55 5.27 -22.90
C VAL A 126 -24.69 4.68 -24.01
N LEU A 127 -23.39 4.62 -23.72
CA LEU A 127 -22.34 3.94 -24.46
C LEU A 127 -22.73 2.47 -24.57
N SER A 128 -23.54 2.14 -25.57
CA SER A 128 -23.85 0.76 -25.89
C SER A 128 -22.54 0.05 -26.17
N ARG A 129 -22.45 -1.23 -25.79
CA ARG A 129 -21.26 -2.07 -25.97
C ARG A 129 -20.80 -2.15 -27.44
N GLU A 130 -21.68 -1.75 -28.36
CA GLU A 130 -21.52 -1.74 -29.81
C GLU A 130 -21.49 -0.31 -30.41
N ASP A 131 -21.67 0.75 -29.60
CA ASP A 131 -21.74 2.11 -30.10
C ASP A 131 -20.35 2.73 -30.25
N THR A 132 -19.80 2.58 -31.47
CA THR A 132 -18.54 3.20 -31.92
C THR A 132 -18.65 4.71 -32.11
N SER A 133 -19.81 5.36 -31.84
CA SER A 133 -19.98 6.80 -32.05
C SER A 133 -19.28 7.68 -31.02
N VAL A 134 -18.89 7.14 -29.86
CA VAL A 134 -18.02 7.80 -28.87
C VAL A 134 -16.71 7.02 -28.72
N ASP A 135 -16.08 6.72 -29.85
CA ASP A 135 -14.70 6.21 -29.91
C ASP A 135 -13.70 7.35 -29.70
N VAL A 136 -13.84 8.04 -28.56
CA VAL A 136 -12.93 9.13 -28.19
C VAL A 136 -11.62 8.51 -27.75
N ILE A 137 -10.73 8.36 -28.72
CA ILE A 137 -9.34 8.00 -28.51
C ILE A 137 -8.55 9.30 -28.44
N VAL A 138 -7.85 9.47 -27.33
CA VAL A 138 -6.94 10.59 -27.12
C VAL A 138 -5.51 10.06 -27.03
N THR A 139 -4.63 10.58 -27.88
CA THR A 139 -3.20 10.27 -27.85
C THR A 139 -2.43 11.51 -27.42
N LYS A 140 -1.37 11.31 -26.65
CA LYS A 140 -0.40 12.37 -26.32
C LYS A 140 1.01 11.84 -26.52
N VAL A 141 1.81 12.64 -27.23
CA VAL A 141 3.26 12.56 -27.21
C VAL A 141 3.71 13.17 -25.91
N ASP A 142 4.27 12.36 -25.02
CA ASP A 142 4.95 12.91 -23.86
C ASP A 142 6.29 13.46 -24.32
N GLU A 143 6.54 14.75 -24.09
CA GLU A 143 7.77 15.41 -24.49
C GLU A 143 8.95 14.73 -23.80
N PHE A 144 9.77 14.03 -24.58
CA PHE A 144 11.02 13.46 -24.11
C PHE A 144 12.19 14.20 -24.77
N PRO A 145 13.23 14.61 -24.02
CA PRO A 145 14.30 15.46 -24.53
C PRO A 145 15.18 14.77 -25.59
N VAL A 146 15.06 13.45 -25.74
CA VAL A 146 15.84 12.64 -26.67
C VAL A 146 14.91 11.79 -27.51
N ILE A 147 15.03 11.85 -28.83
CA ILE A 147 14.32 10.94 -29.72
C ILE A 147 15.15 9.67 -29.89
N ILE A 148 14.62 8.54 -29.44
CA ILE A 148 15.23 7.22 -29.55
C ILE A 148 14.61 6.50 -30.74
N HIS A 149 15.41 6.26 -31.77
CA HIS A 149 15.05 5.44 -32.93
C HIS A 149 16.01 4.25 -33.01
N SER A 150 15.59 3.11 -32.46
CA SER A 150 16.36 1.88 -32.50
C SER A 150 15.44 0.68 -32.59
N ALA A 151 15.74 -0.25 -33.50
CA ALA A 151 15.01 -1.51 -33.57
C ALA A 151 15.05 -2.30 -32.24
N SER A 152 16.11 -2.15 -31.43
CA SER A 152 16.17 -2.77 -30.10
C SER A 152 15.24 -2.10 -29.10
N PHE A 153 15.09 -0.78 -29.19
CA PHE A 153 14.13 -0.02 -28.39
C PHE A 153 12.71 -0.38 -28.80
N ASP A 154 12.38 -0.31 -30.09
CA ASP A 154 11.04 -0.61 -30.61
C ASP A 154 10.62 -2.03 -30.26
N SER A 155 11.52 -3.01 -30.42
CA SER A 155 11.28 -4.39 -30.02
C SER A 155 11.05 -4.53 -28.51
N ALA A 156 11.79 -3.78 -27.68
CA ALA A 156 11.61 -3.81 -26.23
C ALA A 156 10.28 -3.18 -25.80
N VAL A 157 9.86 -2.06 -26.43
CA VAL A 157 8.55 -1.45 -26.21
C VAL A 157 7.45 -2.44 -26.57
N VAL A 158 7.50 -3.07 -27.75
CA VAL A 158 6.50 -4.05 -28.21
C VAL A 158 6.39 -5.23 -27.23
N GLU A 159 7.53 -5.77 -26.79
CA GLU A 159 7.54 -6.91 -25.86
C GLU A 159 6.98 -6.52 -24.48
N LEU A 160 7.37 -5.35 -23.97
CA LEU A 160 6.89 -4.82 -22.70
C LEU A 160 5.40 -4.52 -22.75
N ALA A 161 4.94 -3.82 -23.79
CA ALA A 161 3.53 -3.51 -23.99
C ALA A 161 2.69 -4.79 -24.01
N ASN A 162 3.05 -5.77 -24.85
CA ASN A 162 2.33 -7.04 -24.93
C ASN A 162 2.26 -7.79 -23.59
N SER A 163 3.35 -7.77 -22.83
CA SER A 163 3.41 -8.43 -21.51
C SER A 163 2.52 -7.71 -20.49
N VAL A 164 2.58 -6.38 -20.47
CA VAL A 164 1.72 -5.54 -19.62
C VAL A 164 0.25 -5.72 -19.99
N ALA A 165 -0.14 -5.70 -21.27
CA ALA A 165 -1.52 -5.98 -21.69
C ALA A 165 -2.05 -7.33 -21.21
N ARG A 166 -1.25 -8.39 -21.42
CA ARG A 166 -1.65 -9.74 -21.04
C ARG A 166 -1.85 -9.84 -19.53
N SER A 167 -0.94 -9.25 -18.76
CA SER A 167 -1.06 -9.19 -17.30
C SER A 167 -2.24 -8.34 -16.84
N THR A 168 -2.49 -7.18 -17.46
CA THR A 168 -3.66 -6.34 -17.17
C THR A 168 -4.96 -7.09 -17.44
N THR A 169 -5.02 -7.88 -18.51
CA THR A 169 -6.16 -8.72 -18.89
C THR A 169 -6.37 -9.90 -17.94
N ALA A 170 -5.30 -10.43 -17.32
CA ALA A 170 -5.39 -11.48 -16.31
C ALA A 170 -5.63 -10.92 -14.90
N SER A 171 -5.32 -9.66 -14.66
CA SER A 171 -5.43 -9.03 -13.35
C SER A 171 -6.87 -8.68 -12.99
N PRO A 172 -7.36 -9.07 -11.79
CA PRO A 172 -8.66 -8.64 -11.28
C PRO A 172 -8.79 -7.12 -11.09
N SER A 173 -7.68 -6.42 -10.78
CA SER A 173 -7.66 -4.96 -10.67
C SER A 173 -7.67 -4.27 -12.04
N ARG A 174 -7.51 -5.04 -13.13
CA ARG A 174 -7.40 -4.53 -14.50
C ARG A 174 -6.33 -3.43 -14.63
N PHE A 175 -5.25 -3.57 -13.87
CA PHE A 175 -4.12 -2.65 -13.81
C PHE A 175 -2.82 -3.44 -13.78
N THR A 176 -1.81 -3.02 -14.54
CA THR A 176 -0.45 -3.55 -14.46
C THR A 176 0.56 -2.48 -14.84
N THR A 177 1.68 -2.47 -14.12
CA THR A 177 2.90 -1.73 -14.47
C THR A 177 4.04 -2.69 -14.80
N GLY A 178 4.98 -2.27 -15.63
CA GLY A 178 6.12 -3.10 -15.99
C GLY A 178 7.34 -2.29 -16.39
N GLN A 179 8.49 -2.94 -16.36
CA GLN A 179 9.74 -2.41 -16.85
C GLN A 179 10.48 -3.41 -17.74
N LYS A 180 11.36 -2.90 -18.61
CA LYS A 180 12.28 -3.69 -19.42
C LYS A 180 13.54 -2.89 -19.74
N ALA A 181 14.70 -3.49 -19.53
CA ALA A 181 15.97 -2.93 -19.97
C ALA A 181 16.22 -3.20 -21.47
N VAL A 182 16.79 -2.23 -22.17
CA VAL A 182 17.06 -2.30 -23.62
C VAL A 182 18.49 -2.77 -23.87
N ALA A 183 18.64 -3.93 -24.53
CA ALA A 183 19.96 -4.43 -24.92
C ALA A 183 20.66 -3.47 -25.90
N ARG A 184 21.97 -3.27 -25.70
CA ARG A 184 22.90 -2.55 -26.60
C ARG A 184 22.67 -1.04 -26.76
N ALA A 185 21.98 -0.39 -25.82
CA ALA A 185 22.14 1.06 -25.70
C ALA A 185 23.56 1.35 -25.17
N GLU A 186 24.20 2.44 -25.62
CA GLU A 186 25.50 2.88 -25.10
C GLU A 186 25.47 3.25 -23.59
N PHE A 187 24.26 3.24 -23.00
CA PHE A 187 23.92 3.53 -21.62
C PHE A 187 22.83 2.57 -21.13
N ASP A 188 22.73 2.36 -19.81
CA ASP A 188 21.64 1.60 -19.20
C ASP A 188 20.30 2.31 -19.45
N LEU A 189 19.54 1.83 -20.45
CA LEU A 189 18.23 2.36 -20.81
C LEU A 189 17.14 1.40 -20.36
N GLU A 190 16.21 1.93 -19.56
CA GLU A 190 15.02 1.22 -19.11
C GLU A 190 13.77 1.84 -19.72
N ILE A 191 12.80 0.99 -20.03
CA ILE A 191 11.48 1.38 -20.53
C ILE A 191 10.48 0.98 -19.46
N TYR A 192 9.58 1.89 -19.13
CA TYR A 192 8.48 1.69 -18.21
C TYR A 192 7.16 1.73 -18.97
N ALA A 193 6.22 0.87 -18.61
CA ALA A 193 4.89 0.84 -19.20
C ALA A 193 3.80 0.57 -18.17
N LEU A 194 2.60 1.03 -18.47
CA LEU A 194 1.40 0.86 -17.65
C LEU A 194 0.20 0.67 -18.59
N ALA A 195 -0.65 -0.31 -18.28
CA ALA A 195 -1.95 -0.43 -18.92
C ALA A 195 -3.07 -0.64 -17.89
N GLN A 196 -4.21 -0.02 -18.16
CA GLN A 196 -5.39 -0.08 -17.30
C GLN A 196 -6.68 -0.20 -18.11
N CYS A 197 -7.61 -1.02 -17.63
CA CYS A 197 -8.99 -1.11 -18.10
C CYS A 197 -9.96 -0.82 -16.94
N LEU A 198 -11.22 -0.57 -17.28
CA LEU A 198 -12.30 -0.70 -16.30
C LEU A 198 -12.35 -2.11 -15.70
N PRO A 199 -12.48 -2.21 -14.37
CA PRO A 199 -12.72 -3.48 -13.69
C PRO A 199 -14.02 -4.18 -14.14
N SER A 200 -15.01 -3.42 -14.60
CA SER A 200 -16.29 -3.96 -15.08
C SER A 200 -16.23 -4.63 -16.45
N LEU A 201 -15.11 -4.53 -17.18
CA LEU A 201 -14.95 -5.13 -18.50
C LEU A 201 -14.57 -6.61 -18.42
N SER A 202 -15.07 -7.38 -19.38
CA SER A 202 -14.63 -8.76 -19.59
C SER A 202 -13.14 -8.79 -19.97
N ALA A 203 -12.50 -9.93 -19.76
CA ALA A 203 -11.10 -10.11 -20.15
C ALA A 203 -10.91 -9.91 -21.67
N GLU A 204 -11.85 -10.40 -22.48
CA GLU A 204 -11.84 -10.24 -23.94
C GLU A 204 -11.95 -8.76 -24.35
N ASP A 205 -12.90 -8.02 -23.77
CA ASP A 205 -13.10 -6.59 -24.05
C ASP A 205 -11.89 -5.75 -23.62
N CYS A 206 -11.24 -6.11 -22.51
CA CYS A 206 -10.02 -5.46 -22.06
C CYS A 206 -8.84 -5.78 -22.99
N SER A 207 -8.65 -7.05 -23.34
CA SER A 207 -7.57 -7.50 -24.23
C SER A 207 -7.65 -6.85 -25.60
N SER A 208 -8.82 -6.92 -26.25
CA SER A 208 -9.04 -6.38 -27.59
C SER A 208 -8.77 -4.88 -27.62
N CYS A 209 -9.16 -4.16 -26.57
CA CYS A 209 -8.97 -2.72 -26.57
C CYS A 209 -7.58 -2.24 -26.18
N ILE A 210 -6.91 -2.89 -25.22
CA ILE A 210 -5.53 -2.53 -24.90
C ILE A 210 -4.65 -2.72 -26.16
N ALA A 211 -4.86 -3.81 -26.90
CA ALA A 211 -4.19 -4.04 -28.18
C ALA A 211 -4.42 -2.89 -29.18
N GLY A 212 -5.64 -2.36 -29.28
CA GLY A 212 -5.93 -1.21 -30.13
C GLY A 212 -5.19 0.07 -29.69
N LEU A 213 -5.10 0.35 -28.38
CA LEU A 213 -4.32 1.49 -27.87
C LEU A 213 -2.83 1.34 -28.18
N PHE A 214 -2.31 0.12 -28.17
CA PHE A 214 -0.91 -0.16 -28.49
C PHE A 214 -0.59 0.12 -29.95
N ASP A 215 -1.38 -0.41 -30.88
CA ASP A 215 -1.16 -0.19 -32.32
C ASP A 215 -1.14 1.31 -32.65
N MET A 216 -2.01 2.09 -32.02
CA MET A 216 -2.06 3.54 -32.24
C MET A 216 -0.85 4.29 -31.68
N VAL A 217 -0.31 3.87 -30.54
CA VAL A 217 0.86 4.51 -29.94
C VAL A 217 2.15 4.09 -30.65
N LEU A 218 2.27 2.83 -31.05
CA LEU A 218 3.47 2.28 -31.68
C LEU A 218 3.61 2.71 -33.15
N THR A 219 2.50 2.94 -33.86
CA THR A 219 2.53 3.45 -35.25
C THR A 219 3.09 4.87 -35.39
N GLN A 220 3.18 5.62 -34.30
CA GLN A 220 3.70 6.99 -34.31
C GLN A 220 5.24 7.07 -34.15
N ASN A 221 5.94 5.94 -33.99
CA ASN A 221 7.40 5.84 -33.86
C ASN A 221 7.97 6.78 -32.77
N MET A 222 7.33 6.79 -31.60
CA MET A 222 7.59 7.72 -30.52
C MET A 222 8.54 7.14 -29.46
N THR A 223 9.24 8.00 -28.73
CA THR A 223 10.08 7.60 -27.59
C THR A 223 9.28 7.43 -26.31
N ALA A 224 8.25 8.24 -26.10
CA ALA A 224 7.30 8.12 -25.01
C ALA A 224 5.91 8.47 -25.54
N GLY A 225 4.90 7.76 -25.05
CA GLY A 225 3.55 7.93 -25.57
C GLY A 225 2.50 7.40 -24.64
N ARG A 226 1.34 8.02 -24.69
CA ARG A 226 0.13 7.54 -24.05
C ARG A 226 -1.06 7.61 -24.97
N ALA A 227 -1.96 6.66 -24.79
CA ALA A 227 -3.29 6.70 -25.35
C ALA A 227 -4.30 6.32 -24.30
N ALA A 228 -5.45 6.99 -24.33
CA ALA A 228 -6.61 6.55 -23.58
C ALA A 228 -7.83 6.52 -24.51
N LYS A 229 -8.67 5.54 -24.26
CA LYS A 229 -10.09 5.58 -24.59
C LYS A 229 -10.81 5.81 -23.28
N VAL A 230 -12.04 6.31 -23.33
CA VAL A 230 -12.88 6.74 -22.19
C VAL A 230 -12.63 5.99 -20.87
N TRP A 231 -12.43 4.67 -20.92
CA TRP A 231 -12.24 3.86 -19.72
C TRP A 231 -11.03 2.93 -19.70
N ARG A 232 -10.02 3.22 -20.53
CA ARG A 232 -8.87 2.35 -20.77
C ARG A 232 -7.68 3.21 -21.11
N SER A 233 -6.50 2.94 -20.55
CA SER A 233 -5.31 3.72 -20.80
C SER A 233 -4.09 2.83 -21.00
N PHE A 234 -3.17 3.31 -21.83
CA PHE A 234 -1.84 2.78 -22.00
C PHE A 234 -0.85 3.94 -22.01
N GLN A 235 0.27 3.76 -21.33
CA GLN A 235 1.39 4.69 -21.36
C GLN A 235 2.70 3.92 -21.32
N TYR A 236 3.69 4.41 -22.06
CA TYR A 236 5.08 3.99 -21.91
C TYR A 236 6.02 5.20 -22.01
N ALA A 237 7.13 5.13 -21.29
CA ALA A 237 8.18 6.14 -21.33
C ALA A 237 9.50 5.54 -20.82
N PRO A 238 10.66 6.11 -21.21
CA PRO A 238 11.96 5.74 -20.65
C PRO A 238 12.25 6.39 -19.28
N GLU A 239 11.22 6.89 -18.60
CA GLU A 239 11.27 7.38 -17.22
C GLU A 239 10.08 6.81 -16.45
N LYS A 240 10.29 6.44 -15.19
CA LYS A 240 9.24 5.86 -14.33
C LYS A 240 8.21 6.94 -13.94
N PHE A 241 6.97 6.77 -14.38
CA PHE A 241 5.87 7.73 -14.16
C PHE A 241 4.77 7.23 -13.20
N PHE A 242 4.95 6.03 -12.64
CA PHE A 242 4.04 5.41 -11.67
C PHE A 242 4.72 5.20 -10.30
N ILE A 243 3.89 5.04 -9.27
CA ILE A 243 4.30 4.91 -7.87
C ILE A 243 4.52 3.43 -7.53
N GLY A 244 5.54 3.16 -6.72
CA GLY A 244 5.87 1.79 -6.28
C GLY A 244 6.70 1.02 -7.29
N GLU A 245 7.06 -0.23 -6.98
CA GLU A 245 7.86 -1.05 -7.86
C GLU A 245 7.05 -1.60 -9.05
N PRO A 246 7.67 -1.79 -10.24
CA PRO A 246 6.99 -2.37 -11.38
C PRO A 246 6.48 -3.78 -11.06
N MET A 247 5.24 -4.09 -11.47
CA MET A 247 4.67 -5.42 -11.24
C MET A 247 5.29 -6.49 -12.13
N LEU A 248 5.87 -6.09 -13.27
CA LEU A 248 6.58 -6.95 -14.21
C LEU A 248 7.99 -6.42 -14.43
N ASP A 249 8.98 -7.31 -14.37
CA ASP A 249 10.36 -7.05 -14.77
C ASP A 249 10.77 -8.06 -15.84
N LEU A 250 10.96 -7.59 -17.08
CA LEU A 250 11.22 -8.46 -18.23
C LEU A 250 12.72 -8.64 -18.47
N PRO A 251 13.18 -9.87 -18.76
CA PRO A 251 14.59 -10.13 -19.02
C PRO A 251 15.06 -9.42 -20.30
N VAL A 252 16.35 -9.09 -20.33
CA VAL A 252 17.02 -8.58 -21.53
C VAL A 252 17.25 -9.76 -22.48
N ASN A 253 16.72 -9.71 -23.71
CA ASN A 253 16.96 -10.77 -24.69
C ASN A 253 18.46 -10.88 -25.01
N GLY A 254 19.06 -12.02 -24.65
CA GLY A 254 20.45 -12.36 -24.97
C GLY A 254 21.42 -12.57 -23.79
N SER A 255 20.98 -12.59 -22.54
CA SER A 255 21.87 -12.88 -21.40
C SER A 255 22.04 -14.39 -21.15
N LEU A 256 23.28 -14.88 -21.30
CA LEU A 256 23.76 -16.05 -20.54
C LEU A 256 23.69 -15.74 -19.03
N PRO A 257 23.64 -16.77 -18.15
CA PRO A 257 23.54 -16.56 -16.70
C PRO A 257 24.64 -15.62 -16.20
N PRO A 258 24.36 -14.76 -15.21
CA PRO A 258 25.28 -13.72 -14.80
C PRO A 258 26.55 -14.33 -14.20
N THR A 259 27.66 -14.24 -14.93
CA THR A 259 28.98 -14.29 -14.32
C THR A 259 29.18 -13.01 -13.51
N LYS A 260 29.60 -13.17 -12.25
CA LYS A 260 29.82 -12.11 -11.25
C LYS A 260 30.40 -10.81 -11.85
N PRO A 261 29.93 -9.62 -11.42
CA PRO A 261 30.51 -8.37 -11.90
C PRO A 261 31.95 -8.25 -11.39
N VAL A 262 32.87 -8.03 -12.33
CA VAL A 262 34.19 -7.44 -12.05
C VAL A 262 33.96 -5.96 -11.85
N GLU A 263 34.39 -5.42 -10.71
CA GLU A 263 34.43 -3.98 -10.46
C GLU A 263 35.34 -3.30 -11.49
N ASP A 264 34.77 -2.45 -12.35
CA ASP A 264 35.55 -1.46 -13.09
C ASP A 264 35.06 -0.05 -12.75
N LYS A 265 35.94 0.72 -12.09
CA LYS A 265 35.67 2.07 -11.59
C LYS A 265 35.62 3.07 -12.73
N HIS A 266 34.40 3.47 -13.14
CA HIS A 266 34.22 4.58 -14.07
C HIS A 266 34.49 5.95 -13.42
N ARG A 267 35.75 6.37 -13.59
CA ARG A 267 36.31 7.70 -13.38
C ARG A 267 35.79 8.68 -14.44
N HIS A 268 34.50 9.07 -14.37
CA HIS A 268 34.02 10.22 -15.17
C HIS A 268 32.89 11.05 -14.51
N ARG A 269 32.27 10.56 -13.42
CA ARG A 269 31.23 11.29 -12.69
C ARG A 269 31.74 12.32 -11.65
N GLN A 270 33.05 12.51 -11.55
CA GLN A 270 33.67 13.38 -10.53
C GLN A 270 33.68 14.87 -10.90
N HIS A 271 33.64 15.24 -12.18
CA HIS A 271 33.75 16.67 -12.55
C HIS A 271 32.44 17.45 -12.40
N ILE A 272 31.28 16.82 -12.64
CA ILE A 272 29.97 17.48 -12.52
C ILE A 272 29.59 17.68 -11.04
N SER A 273 29.89 16.71 -10.16
CA SER A 273 29.59 16.85 -8.73
C SER A 273 30.45 17.92 -8.06
N VAL A 274 31.75 18.02 -8.39
CA VAL A 274 32.66 19.01 -7.81
C VAL A 274 32.25 20.45 -8.15
N LEU A 275 31.80 20.71 -9.39
CA LEU A 275 31.34 22.06 -9.78
C LEU A 275 30.07 22.49 -9.04
N VAL A 276 29.13 21.57 -8.82
CA VAL A 276 27.91 21.82 -8.03
C VAL A 276 28.27 22.13 -6.57
N TRP A 277 29.19 21.37 -5.97
CA TRP A 277 29.64 21.61 -4.60
C TRP A 277 30.42 22.93 -4.44
N ILE A 278 31.21 23.34 -5.45
CA ILE A 278 31.89 24.65 -5.46
C ILE A 278 30.85 25.78 -5.51
N ALA A 279 29.82 25.67 -6.36
CA ALA A 279 28.78 26.68 -6.45
C ALA A 279 27.99 26.83 -5.14
N ILE A 280 27.67 25.72 -4.47
CA ILE A 280 27.01 25.70 -3.15
C ILE A 280 27.91 26.36 -2.10
N ALA A 281 29.21 26.02 -2.07
CA ALA A 281 30.15 26.60 -1.12
C ALA A 281 30.31 28.11 -1.31
N VAL A 282 30.41 28.59 -2.56
CA VAL A 282 30.46 30.02 -2.87
C VAL A 282 29.16 30.72 -2.45
N GLY A 283 28.00 30.10 -2.70
CA GLY A 283 26.71 30.62 -2.27
C GLY A 283 26.61 30.78 -0.74
N LEU A 284 27.09 29.79 0.01
CA LEU A 284 27.10 29.84 1.48
C LEU A 284 28.05 30.92 2.03
N VAL A 285 29.22 31.11 1.41
CA VAL A 285 30.16 32.17 1.80
C VAL A 285 29.57 33.57 1.54
N VAL A 286 28.90 33.77 0.41
CA VAL A 286 28.22 35.03 0.11
C VAL A 286 27.07 35.28 1.10
N LEU A 287 26.29 34.24 1.44
CA LEU A 287 25.22 34.35 2.43
C LEU A 287 25.77 34.73 3.81
N LEU A 288 26.87 34.11 4.25
CA LEU A 288 27.56 34.44 5.50
C LEU A 288 28.07 35.88 5.51
N ALA A 289 28.67 36.34 4.40
CA ALA A 289 29.13 37.73 4.29
C ALA A 289 27.96 38.72 4.40
N ILE A 290 26.81 38.42 3.78
CA ILE A 290 25.60 39.25 3.89
C ILE A 290 25.08 39.27 5.35
N ILE A 291 25.06 38.11 6.03
CA ILE A 291 24.65 38.01 7.43
C ILE A 291 25.59 38.81 8.34
N ILE A 292 26.91 38.75 8.12
CA ILE A 292 27.90 39.50 8.90
C ILE A 292 27.74 41.01 8.67
N ILE A 293 27.53 41.45 7.43
CA ILE A 293 27.26 42.86 7.11
C ILE A 293 25.96 43.31 7.78
N TRP A 294 24.91 42.49 7.72
CA TRP A 294 23.62 42.79 8.36
C TRP A 294 23.74 42.88 9.89
N ALA A 295 24.46 41.95 10.51
CA ALA A 295 24.78 41.98 11.93
C ALA A 295 25.60 43.23 12.31
N GLY A 296 26.56 43.63 11.48
CA GLY A 296 27.33 44.87 11.67
C GLY A 296 26.46 46.12 11.58
N VAL A 297 25.49 46.16 10.65
CA VAL A 297 24.51 47.26 10.54
C VAL A 297 23.57 47.29 11.75
N LEU A 298 23.12 46.14 12.24
CA LEU A 298 22.29 46.02 13.44
C LEU A 298 23.01 46.44 14.71
N VAL A 299 24.28 46.04 14.88
CA VAL A 299 25.11 46.46 16.01
C VAL A 299 25.34 47.96 15.96
N ARG A 300 25.57 48.54 14.76
CA ARG A 300 25.69 49.99 14.59
C ARG A 300 24.40 50.73 14.93
N ASP A 301 23.24 50.26 14.47
CA ASP A 301 21.93 50.85 14.78
C ASP A 301 21.58 50.71 16.27
N THR A 302 21.99 49.61 16.91
CA THR A 302 21.80 49.37 18.35
C THR A 302 22.71 50.26 19.21
N ILE A 303 23.97 50.47 18.80
CA ILE A 303 24.90 51.39 19.49
C ILE A 303 24.41 52.85 19.36
N GLU A 304 23.91 53.25 18.19
CA GLU A 304 23.33 54.59 18.01
C GLU A 304 22.04 54.79 18.83
N ARG A 305 21.24 53.74 19.04
CA ARG A 305 20.06 53.77 19.92
C ARG A 305 20.39 53.77 21.41
N ILE A 306 21.47 53.09 21.83
CA ILE A 306 21.91 53.05 23.25
C ILE A 306 22.50 54.41 23.67
N LEU A 307 23.21 55.10 22.78
CA LEU A 307 23.73 56.45 23.05
C LEU A 307 22.63 57.53 23.11
N ALA A 308 21.44 57.25 22.55
CA ALA A 308 20.31 58.17 22.52
C ALA A 308 19.31 57.99 23.69
N ALA A 309 19.50 56.99 24.56
CA ALA A 309 18.51 56.56 25.55
C ALA A 309 18.85 56.89 27.02
N ASP A 310 19.78 57.80 27.29
CA ASP A 310 20.13 58.27 28.66
C ASP A 310 19.22 59.41 29.19
N GLU A 311 17.96 59.50 28.75
CA GLU A 311 16.98 60.35 29.43
C GLU A 311 15.62 59.65 29.58
N ARG A 312 15.26 59.45 30.86
CA ARG A 312 13.92 59.18 31.44
C ARG A 312 13.47 57.72 31.63
N GLY A 313 13.76 57.20 32.83
CA GLY A 313 12.75 57.00 33.89
C GLY A 313 11.63 55.96 33.73
N SER A 314 11.87 54.78 34.35
CA SER A 314 11.00 53.81 35.09
C SER A 314 9.60 54.25 35.59
N PRO A 315 8.74 53.35 36.16
CA PRO A 315 8.45 51.91 35.90
C PRO A 315 6.94 51.53 36.09
N ALA A 316 6.69 50.20 36.11
CA ALA A 316 5.64 49.42 36.85
C ALA A 316 4.64 48.67 35.95
N GLU A 317 4.14 47.44 36.19
CA GLU A 317 4.46 46.29 37.05
C GLU A 317 3.43 45.16 36.71
N SER A 318 3.77 43.89 37.01
CA SER A 318 2.88 42.70 37.20
C SER A 318 2.22 42.03 35.97
N ALA A 319 1.83 40.75 35.93
CA ALA A 319 2.19 39.48 36.58
C ALA A 319 1.40 38.35 35.86
N ALA A 320 1.96 37.13 35.84
CA ALA A 320 1.37 35.77 35.75
C ALA A 320 0.14 35.45 34.83
N ASP A 321 0.19 34.40 34.00
CA ASP A 321 -0.09 32.98 34.36
C ASP A 321 -0.40 32.08 33.13
N GLU A 322 -0.07 30.79 33.33
CA GLU A 322 -0.35 29.47 32.73
C GLU A 322 -1.22 29.12 31.49
N ARG A 323 -0.88 27.91 30.98
CA ARG A 323 -1.62 26.89 30.18
C ARG A 323 -1.71 27.12 28.67
N GLY A 324 -1.53 26.13 27.78
CA GLY A 324 -1.34 24.69 27.86
C GLY A 324 -1.66 24.13 26.45
N SER A 325 -0.74 23.37 25.84
CA SER A 325 -0.91 22.83 24.47
C SER A 325 -1.59 21.46 24.47
N PRO A 326 -2.47 21.14 23.50
CA PRO A 326 -2.88 19.77 23.24
C PRO A 326 -1.93 19.07 22.26
N VAL A 327 -1.65 17.81 22.59
CA VAL A 327 -0.93 16.80 21.83
C VAL A 327 -1.77 16.35 20.62
N GLU A 328 -1.22 16.48 19.41
CA GLU A 328 -1.79 15.87 18.20
C GLU A 328 -1.52 14.35 18.17
N ARG A 329 -2.60 13.60 17.90
CA ARG A 329 -2.60 12.14 17.78
C ARG A 329 -2.27 11.78 16.32
N GLY A 330 -1.30 10.89 16.15
CA GLY A 330 -0.76 10.48 14.84
C GLY A 330 -1.81 9.96 13.86
N LYS A 331 -1.70 10.42 12.61
CA LYS A 331 -2.52 10.03 11.46
C LYS A 331 -2.19 8.60 11.02
N GLY A 332 -3.13 7.68 11.18
CA GLY A 332 -3.10 6.37 10.51
C GLY A 332 -3.32 6.53 9.00
N LYS A 333 -2.54 5.80 8.21
CA LYS A 333 -2.72 5.67 6.75
C LYS A 333 -4.11 5.04 6.47
N PRO A 334 -4.84 5.44 5.41
CA PRO A 334 -6.07 4.78 5.06
C PRO A 334 -5.76 3.37 4.53
N LEU A 335 -6.21 2.35 5.26
CA LEU A 335 -6.25 0.96 4.82
C LEU A 335 -7.24 0.86 3.66
N VAL A 336 -6.80 0.19 2.58
CA VAL A 336 -7.57 -0.18 1.38
C VAL A 336 -8.82 -0.96 1.79
N VAL A 337 -9.81 -1.20 0.95
CA VAL A 337 -10.99 -2.03 1.27
C VAL A 337 -10.80 -3.39 0.57
N GLY A 338 -11.46 -4.46 0.99
CA GLY A 338 -11.45 -5.76 0.29
C GLY A 338 -12.61 -5.79 -0.71
N CYS A 339 -12.34 -5.83 -2.01
CA CYS A 339 -13.38 -5.55 -3.04
C CYS A 339 -13.85 -6.74 -3.85
N LEU A 340 -13.10 -7.83 -3.87
CA LEU A 340 -13.36 -8.93 -4.79
C LEU A 340 -14.02 -10.08 -4.04
N SER A 341 -15.20 -10.55 -4.49
CA SER A 341 -15.79 -11.73 -3.87
C SER A 341 -14.88 -12.95 -4.09
N ALA A 342 -14.42 -13.57 -3.01
CA ALA A 342 -13.54 -14.74 -3.10
C ALA A 342 -14.22 -15.92 -3.79
N LEU A 343 -15.56 -15.99 -3.74
CA LEU A 343 -16.33 -17.03 -4.41
C LEU A 343 -16.41 -16.84 -5.93
N THR A 344 -16.53 -15.58 -6.36
CA THR A 344 -16.56 -15.21 -7.78
C THR A 344 -15.18 -15.34 -8.41
N PHE A 345 -14.15 -14.84 -7.73
CA PHE A 345 -12.75 -14.85 -8.19
C PHE A 345 -11.97 -16.06 -7.66
N PHE A 346 -12.66 -17.17 -7.41
CA PHE A 346 -12.04 -18.37 -6.85
C PHE A 346 -10.90 -18.88 -7.74
N GLU A 347 -11.15 -19.03 -9.04
CA GLU A 347 -10.14 -19.51 -9.99
C GLU A 347 -8.92 -18.57 -10.06
N ASP A 348 -9.14 -17.26 -9.98
CA ASP A 348 -8.05 -16.28 -9.94
C ASP A 348 -7.19 -16.44 -8.69
N ILE A 349 -7.81 -16.62 -7.51
CA ILE A 349 -7.10 -16.87 -6.24
C ILE A 349 -6.23 -18.12 -6.35
N ILE A 350 -6.76 -19.19 -6.94
CA ILE A 350 -6.02 -20.44 -7.13
C ILE A 350 -4.90 -20.28 -8.15
N ASN A 351 -5.13 -19.57 -9.26
CA ASN A 351 -4.11 -19.29 -10.27
C ASN A 351 -2.95 -18.46 -9.69
N LEU A 352 -3.20 -17.58 -8.72
CA LEU A 352 -2.15 -16.87 -8.00
C LEU A 352 -1.22 -17.83 -7.24
N ALA A 353 -1.68 -19.01 -6.82
CA ALA A 353 -0.81 -19.97 -6.15
C ALA A 353 0.32 -20.50 -7.06
N ARG A 354 0.20 -20.47 -8.41
CA ARG A 354 1.27 -20.83 -9.37
C ARG A 354 2.04 -22.13 -9.02
N ALA A 355 1.31 -23.21 -8.72
CA ALA A 355 1.85 -24.52 -8.30
C ALA A 355 2.57 -24.54 -6.92
N ARG A 356 2.46 -23.49 -6.12
CA ARG A 356 2.91 -23.47 -4.72
C ARG A 356 1.98 -24.32 -3.83
N ARG A 357 2.52 -24.84 -2.73
CA ARG A 357 1.74 -25.49 -1.66
C ARG A 357 0.82 -24.46 -1.01
N ILE A 358 -0.44 -24.79 -0.79
CA ILE A 358 -1.38 -23.88 -0.13
C ILE A 358 -1.38 -24.12 1.38
N ALA A 359 -1.21 -23.06 2.15
CA ALA A 359 -1.41 -23.04 3.60
C ALA A 359 -2.68 -22.24 3.92
N VAL A 360 -3.61 -22.83 4.68
CA VAL A 360 -4.88 -22.17 5.02
C VAL A 360 -4.88 -21.79 6.49
N LEU A 361 -5.07 -20.50 6.76
CA LEU A 361 -5.12 -19.94 8.11
C LEU A 361 -6.50 -19.29 8.32
N LEU A 362 -7.16 -19.67 9.40
CA LEU A 362 -8.56 -19.34 9.63
C LEU A 362 -8.71 -18.67 11.00
N ASP A 363 -9.30 -17.49 11.03
CA ASP A 363 -9.86 -16.97 12.27
C ASP A 363 -11.09 -17.81 12.70
N TYR A 364 -11.51 -17.67 13.96
CA TYR A 364 -12.59 -18.45 14.53
C TYR A 364 -13.92 -17.68 14.63
N ASP A 365 -14.00 -16.71 15.54
CA ASP A 365 -15.24 -15.99 15.85
C ASP A 365 -15.63 -15.05 14.70
N GLY A 366 -16.87 -15.11 14.21
CA GLY A 366 -17.29 -14.31 13.05
C GLY A 366 -16.80 -14.84 11.69
N THR A 367 -15.84 -15.77 11.69
CA THR A 367 -15.28 -16.42 10.50
C THR A 367 -15.80 -17.84 10.29
N LEU A 368 -15.50 -18.76 11.22
CA LEU A 368 -15.95 -20.16 11.16
C LEU A 368 -17.26 -20.39 11.93
N THR A 369 -17.62 -19.46 12.79
CA THR A 369 -18.89 -19.41 13.53
C THR A 369 -19.53 -18.03 13.37
N PRO A 370 -20.87 -17.90 13.32
CA PRO A 370 -21.52 -16.61 13.42
C PRO A 370 -21.12 -15.85 14.69
N VAL A 371 -21.12 -14.52 14.60
CA VAL A 371 -20.99 -13.66 15.77
C VAL A 371 -22.22 -13.87 16.67
N VAL A 372 -21.98 -14.18 17.94
CA VAL A 372 -23.02 -14.43 18.95
C VAL A 372 -22.89 -13.45 20.12
N ASN A 373 -24.01 -13.15 20.78
CA ASN A 373 -24.05 -12.20 21.91
C ASN A 373 -23.23 -12.68 23.12
N THR A 374 -23.11 -13.99 23.31
CA THR A 374 -22.34 -14.59 24.41
C THR A 374 -21.23 -15.43 23.81
N SER A 375 -19.98 -15.04 24.03
CA SER A 375 -18.81 -15.70 23.43
C SER A 375 -18.72 -17.19 23.76
N ASP A 376 -19.25 -17.64 24.89
CA ASP A 376 -19.29 -19.07 25.25
C ASP A 376 -20.27 -19.90 24.38
N ASN A 377 -21.11 -19.26 23.58
CA ASN A 377 -22.07 -19.92 22.69
C ASN A 377 -21.63 -19.95 21.21
N ALA A 378 -20.39 -19.55 20.91
CA ALA A 378 -19.86 -19.44 19.54
C ALA A 378 -19.44 -20.81 18.99
N PHE A 379 -20.33 -21.81 19.02
CA PHE A 379 -20.01 -23.18 18.62
C PHE A 379 -19.93 -23.33 17.10
N MET A 380 -18.88 -24.01 16.64
CA MET A 380 -18.75 -24.41 15.24
C MET A 380 -19.87 -25.41 14.89
N SER A 381 -20.56 -25.17 13.77
CA SER A 381 -21.54 -26.14 13.25
C SER A 381 -20.88 -27.45 12.82
N GLU A 382 -21.61 -28.56 12.90
CA GLU A 382 -21.10 -29.86 12.43
C GLU A 382 -20.72 -29.86 10.94
N GLU A 383 -21.44 -29.11 10.10
CA GLU A 383 -21.11 -28.97 8.68
C GLU A 383 -19.78 -28.22 8.47
N MET A 384 -19.55 -27.13 9.20
CA MET A 384 -18.28 -26.40 9.15
C MET A 384 -17.14 -27.29 9.69
N ARG A 385 -17.37 -28.00 10.81
CA ARG A 385 -16.39 -28.92 11.40
C ARG A 385 -15.98 -30.01 10.42
N ALA A 386 -16.94 -30.63 9.75
CA ALA A 386 -16.67 -31.62 8.71
C ALA A 386 -15.89 -31.02 7.52
N THR A 387 -16.22 -29.79 7.13
CA THR A 387 -15.53 -29.08 6.05
C THR A 387 -14.08 -28.78 6.41
N VAL A 388 -13.81 -28.21 7.59
CA VAL A 388 -12.45 -27.92 8.07
C VAL A 388 -11.64 -29.20 8.25
N ARG A 389 -12.25 -30.29 8.74
CA ARG A 389 -11.57 -31.59 8.86
C ARG A 389 -11.14 -32.16 7.50
N LYS A 390 -12.00 -32.07 6.48
CA LYS A 390 -11.64 -32.47 5.10
C LYS A 390 -10.55 -31.58 4.52
N LEU A 391 -10.66 -30.27 4.73
CA LEU A 391 -9.64 -29.31 4.31
C LEU A 391 -8.26 -29.65 4.91
N ALA A 392 -8.22 -29.99 6.20
CA ALA A 392 -6.99 -30.35 6.91
C ALA A 392 -6.28 -31.59 6.34
N ALA A 393 -7.01 -32.50 5.70
CA ALA A 393 -6.43 -33.67 5.06
C ALA A 393 -5.68 -33.33 3.75
N LEU A 394 -6.00 -32.19 3.14
CA LEU A 394 -5.46 -31.76 1.85
C LEU A 394 -4.46 -30.60 1.99
N PHE A 395 -4.66 -29.74 2.99
CA PHE A 395 -3.89 -28.52 3.17
C PHE A 395 -3.39 -28.38 4.61
N ALA A 396 -2.20 -27.79 4.75
CA ALA A 396 -1.72 -27.35 6.06
C ALA A 396 -2.68 -26.28 6.60
N THR A 397 -3.46 -26.65 7.60
CA THR A 397 -4.57 -25.84 8.12
C THR A 397 -4.29 -25.40 9.55
N SER A 398 -4.49 -24.12 9.84
CA SER A 398 -4.30 -23.55 11.17
C SER A 398 -5.46 -22.65 11.56
N ILE A 399 -5.87 -22.68 12.82
CA ILE A 399 -6.81 -21.71 13.39
C ILE A 399 -6.04 -20.67 14.21
N VAL A 400 -6.28 -19.39 13.94
CA VAL A 400 -5.67 -18.25 14.65
C VAL A 400 -6.77 -17.48 15.37
N SER A 401 -6.82 -17.60 16.70
CA SER A 401 -7.91 -17.06 17.51
C SER A 401 -7.40 -16.16 18.64
N GLU A 402 -8.25 -15.22 19.05
CA GLU A 402 -8.04 -14.45 20.28
C GLU A 402 -8.34 -15.29 21.53
N ARG A 403 -9.09 -16.38 21.39
CA ARG A 403 -9.34 -17.33 22.49
C ARG A 403 -8.07 -18.11 22.80
N SER A 404 -7.93 -18.57 24.05
CA SER A 404 -6.86 -19.51 24.41
C SER A 404 -6.95 -20.79 23.57
N CYS A 405 -5.81 -21.47 23.38
CA CYS A 405 -5.76 -22.73 22.62
C CYS A 405 -6.75 -23.74 23.20
N THR A 406 -6.79 -23.91 24.53
CA THR A 406 -7.73 -24.83 25.20
C THR A 406 -9.18 -24.55 24.78
N LYS A 407 -9.61 -23.28 24.86
CA LYS A 407 -11.00 -22.91 24.60
C LYS A 407 -11.38 -23.07 23.13
N VAL A 408 -10.51 -22.65 22.21
CA VAL A 408 -10.80 -22.80 20.77
C VAL A 408 -10.76 -24.27 20.34
N MET A 409 -9.87 -25.09 20.91
CA MET A 409 -9.83 -26.54 20.67
C MET A 409 -11.11 -27.23 21.15
N ASP A 410 -11.62 -26.88 22.34
CA ASP A 410 -12.88 -27.43 22.87
C ASP A 410 -14.07 -27.15 21.94
N PHE A 411 -14.03 -26.00 21.25
CA PHE A 411 -15.09 -25.56 20.33
C PHE A 411 -14.94 -26.24 18.96
N VAL A 412 -13.71 -26.32 18.45
CA VAL A 412 -13.39 -26.81 17.10
C VAL A 412 -13.34 -28.34 17.04
N GLN A 413 -12.86 -29.03 18.07
CA GLN A 413 -12.81 -30.51 18.17
C GLN A 413 -12.23 -31.20 16.91
N ILE A 414 -11.11 -30.69 16.40
CA ILE A 414 -10.34 -31.26 15.28
C ILE A 414 -8.89 -31.31 15.74
N THR A 415 -8.31 -32.51 15.85
CA THR A 415 -6.94 -32.68 16.38
C THR A 415 -5.88 -32.59 15.30
N GLU A 416 -6.28 -32.65 14.03
CA GLU A 416 -5.42 -32.71 12.85
C GLU A 416 -4.97 -31.34 12.32
N ILE A 417 -5.33 -30.25 13.00
CA ILE A 417 -4.96 -28.88 12.61
C ILE A 417 -4.09 -28.21 13.67
N ASN A 418 -3.44 -27.12 13.28
CA ASN A 418 -2.66 -26.30 14.20
C ASN A 418 -3.53 -25.20 14.83
N TYR A 419 -3.16 -24.78 16.03
CA TYR A 419 -3.89 -23.75 16.78
C TYR A 419 -2.92 -22.67 17.24
N ALA A 420 -3.27 -21.41 16.97
CA ALA A 420 -2.66 -20.23 17.56
C ALA A 420 -3.73 -19.52 18.39
N GLY A 421 -3.68 -19.66 19.71
CA GLY A 421 -4.60 -19.05 20.67
C GLY A 421 -4.01 -17.81 21.33
N SER A 422 -4.86 -17.02 21.98
CA SER A 422 -4.48 -15.80 22.71
C SER A 422 -3.71 -14.83 21.80
N LEU A 423 -4.24 -14.56 20.60
CA LEU A 423 -3.57 -13.78 19.53
C LEU A 423 -2.24 -14.40 19.05
N GLY A 424 -2.10 -15.72 19.22
CA GLY A 424 -0.91 -16.49 18.87
C GLY A 424 0.21 -16.45 19.90
N LEU A 425 -0.09 -16.09 21.15
CA LEU A 425 0.82 -16.28 22.27
C LEU A 425 0.90 -17.76 22.69
N GLU A 426 -0.14 -18.55 22.40
CA GLU A 426 -0.14 -20.01 22.52
C GLU A 426 -0.14 -20.60 21.11
N ILE A 427 0.84 -21.45 20.78
CA ILE A 427 0.85 -22.15 19.49
C ILE A 427 1.02 -23.66 19.73
N MET A 428 0.10 -24.43 19.17
CA MET A 428 0.09 -25.88 19.20
C MET A 428 0.08 -26.38 17.77
N THR A 429 1.14 -27.08 17.36
CA THR A 429 1.23 -27.69 16.02
C THR A 429 1.17 -29.20 16.11
N THR A 430 0.74 -29.86 15.04
CA THR A 430 0.71 -31.33 14.95
C THR A 430 2.11 -31.96 14.96
N ALA A 431 3.17 -31.18 14.69
CA ALA A 431 4.57 -31.62 14.69
C ALA A 431 5.30 -31.36 16.02
N THR A 432 4.87 -30.37 16.80
CA THR A 432 5.47 -29.98 18.09
C THR A 432 4.54 -29.01 18.85
N VAL A 433 4.41 -29.17 20.17
CA VAL A 433 3.89 -28.10 21.04
C VAL A 433 5.07 -27.18 21.34
N GLY A 434 4.97 -25.91 20.96
CA GLY A 434 6.02 -24.94 21.23
C GLY A 434 5.41 -23.56 21.37
N SER A 435 5.47 -23.00 22.57
CA SER A 435 5.14 -21.59 22.78
C SER A 435 6.30 -20.70 22.31
N SER A 436 6.02 -19.48 21.84
CA SER A 436 7.07 -18.47 21.63
C SER A 436 7.84 -18.18 22.92
N THR A 437 7.22 -18.35 24.09
CA THR A 437 7.87 -18.28 25.41
C THR A 437 8.79 -19.47 25.69
N GLU A 438 8.57 -20.62 25.07
CA GLU A 438 9.33 -21.85 25.36
C GLU A 438 10.74 -21.80 24.77
N ILE A 439 10.90 -21.23 23.57
CA ILE A 439 12.21 -20.96 22.97
C ILE A 439 13.02 -19.98 23.84
N VAL A 440 12.37 -18.90 24.27
CA VAL A 440 12.97 -17.88 25.14
C VAL A 440 13.34 -18.49 26.49
N ARG A 441 12.47 -19.33 27.04
CA ARG A 441 12.70 -20.06 28.28
C ARG A 441 13.89 -21.00 28.16
N GLU A 442 13.97 -21.82 27.12
CA GLU A 442 15.11 -22.74 26.92
C GLU A 442 16.43 -22.00 26.76
N PHE A 443 16.43 -20.87 26.06
CA PHE A 443 17.59 -19.99 25.95
C PHE A 443 18.01 -19.47 27.32
N LEU A 444 17.07 -18.89 28.07
CA LEU A 444 17.33 -18.32 29.40
C LEU A 444 17.78 -19.39 30.40
N VAL A 445 17.17 -20.58 30.39
CA VAL A 445 17.56 -21.70 31.26
C VAL A 445 19.01 -22.10 31.01
N ARG A 446 19.42 -22.18 29.73
CA ARG A 446 20.81 -22.48 29.38
C ARG A 446 21.76 -21.33 29.71
N ALA A 447 21.38 -20.09 29.44
CA ALA A 447 22.23 -18.92 29.63
C ALA A 447 22.38 -18.50 31.10
N MET A 448 21.40 -18.85 31.95
CA MET A 448 21.43 -18.66 33.40
C MET A 448 22.15 -19.80 34.13
N ASP A 449 22.56 -20.86 33.43
CA ASP A 449 23.30 -21.97 34.03
C ASP A 449 24.61 -21.47 34.66
N GLY A 450 24.82 -21.84 35.92
CA GLY A 450 25.95 -21.37 36.73
C GLY A 450 25.76 -20.03 37.44
N ILE A 451 24.61 -19.36 37.33
CA ILE A 451 24.27 -18.19 38.18
C ILE A 451 23.46 -18.67 39.39
N ILE A 452 24.12 -18.83 40.54
CA ILE A 452 23.49 -19.37 41.76
C ILE A 452 22.44 -18.38 42.28
N GLY A 453 21.21 -18.87 42.50
CA GLY A 453 20.11 -18.09 43.07
C GLY A 453 19.19 -17.40 42.05
N ALA A 454 19.50 -17.48 40.75
CA ALA A 454 18.59 -17.07 39.68
C ALA A 454 17.53 -18.15 39.44
N THR A 455 16.28 -17.76 39.21
CA THR A 455 15.20 -18.71 38.89
C THR A 455 14.36 -18.19 37.73
N ILE A 456 13.86 -19.11 36.90
CA ILE A 456 13.06 -18.80 35.72
C ILE A 456 11.66 -19.35 35.92
N GLU A 457 10.67 -18.48 35.78
CA GLU A 457 9.24 -18.78 35.86
C GLU A 457 8.59 -18.61 34.49
N ASP A 458 7.73 -19.56 34.13
CA ASP A 458 6.95 -19.52 32.90
C ASP A 458 5.53 -19.01 33.23
N ASN A 459 5.21 -17.82 32.75
CA ASN A 459 3.94 -17.15 33.01
C ASN A 459 2.98 -17.25 31.82
N LYS A 460 3.12 -18.30 30.99
CA LYS A 460 2.29 -18.63 29.81
C LYS A 460 2.45 -17.66 28.63
N TYR A 461 2.57 -16.36 28.88
CA TYR A 461 2.68 -15.30 27.88
C TYR A 461 3.93 -14.43 28.06
N SER A 462 4.70 -14.69 29.10
CA SER A 462 5.97 -14.05 29.41
C SER A 462 6.87 -15.04 30.14
N VAL A 463 8.17 -14.76 30.14
CA VAL A 463 9.16 -15.49 30.93
C VAL A 463 9.74 -14.53 31.96
N SER A 464 9.69 -14.91 33.23
CA SER A 464 10.21 -14.10 34.33
C SER A 464 11.52 -14.67 34.86
N VAL A 465 12.54 -13.84 34.98
CA VAL A 465 13.84 -14.17 35.58
C VAL A 465 13.92 -13.47 36.93
N HIS A 466 13.74 -14.24 38.01
CA HIS A 466 13.87 -13.75 39.38
C HIS A 466 15.33 -13.83 39.83
N TYR A 467 15.84 -12.71 40.33
CA TYR A 467 17.25 -12.58 40.74
C TYR A 467 17.41 -12.09 42.18
N ARG A 468 16.36 -12.24 42.99
CA ARG A 468 16.35 -11.84 44.41
C ARG A 468 17.46 -12.51 45.23
N ASN A 469 17.73 -13.79 44.96
CA ASN A 469 18.66 -14.60 45.72
C ASN A 469 20.04 -14.71 45.04
N VAL A 470 20.30 -13.92 44.00
CA VAL A 470 21.58 -13.87 43.28
C VAL A 470 22.57 -12.99 44.05
N ALA A 471 23.82 -13.43 44.16
CA ALA A 471 24.90 -12.65 44.76
C ALA A 471 25.12 -11.32 44.01
N ASP A 472 25.50 -10.25 44.73
CA ASP A 472 25.59 -8.91 44.13
C ASP A 472 26.57 -8.84 42.94
N GLU A 473 27.64 -9.62 42.98
CA GLU A 473 28.65 -9.72 41.91
C GLU A 473 28.11 -10.34 40.61
N ASP A 474 27.09 -11.19 40.69
CA ASP A 474 26.49 -11.89 39.54
C ASP A 474 25.24 -11.19 38.96
N LYS A 475 24.71 -10.15 39.63
CA LYS A 475 23.51 -9.44 39.16
C LYS A 475 23.68 -8.77 37.80
N LEU A 476 24.88 -8.25 37.50
CA LEU A 476 25.20 -7.68 36.18
C LEU A 476 25.15 -8.74 35.08
N ARG A 477 25.57 -9.98 35.40
CA ARG A 477 25.52 -11.11 34.48
C ARG A 477 24.08 -11.53 34.18
N VAL A 478 23.18 -11.45 35.17
CA VAL A 478 21.74 -11.67 34.95
C VAL A 478 21.18 -10.64 33.95
N GLU A 479 21.49 -9.37 34.17
CA GLU A 479 21.03 -8.28 33.30
C GLU A 479 21.56 -8.43 31.86
N GLU A 480 22.82 -8.82 31.69
CA GLU A 480 23.42 -9.07 30.38
C GLU A 480 22.68 -10.18 29.62
N VAL A 481 22.45 -11.33 30.26
CA VAL A 481 21.74 -12.46 29.64
C VAL A 481 20.31 -12.09 29.27
N VAL A 482 19.60 -11.37 30.15
CA VAL A 482 18.24 -10.90 29.90
C VAL A 482 18.20 -9.92 28.72
N ASN A 483 19.14 -8.98 28.64
CA ASN A 483 19.22 -8.05 27.51
C ASN A 483 19.62 -8.77 26.20
N ASN A 484 20.45 -9.80 26.26
CA ASN A 484 20.77 -10.63 25.10
C ASN A 484 19.53 -11.36 24.59
N ALA A 485 18.77 -12.02 25.48
CA ALA A 485 17.50 -12.65 25.12
C ALA A 485 16.51 -11.63 24.52
N ARG A 486 16.43 -10.43 25.10
CA ARG A 486 15.62 -9.33 24.58
C ARG A 486 16.01 -8.95 23.16
N ASN A 487 17.29 -8.77 22.89
CA ASN A 487 17.76 -8.31 21.58
C ASN A 487 17.68 -9.42 20.52
N GLU A 488 18.07 -10.65 20.87
CA GLU A 488 18.06 -11.81 19.96
C GLU A 488 16.64 -12.19 19.52
N HIS A 489 15.69 -12.14 20.46
CA HIS A 489 14.30 -12.52 20.19
C HIS A 489 13.36 -11.31 20.03
N SER A 490 13.91 -10.09 19.97
CA SER A 490 13.14 -8.84 19.86
C SER A 490 12.01 -8.76 20.88
N LEU A 491 12.31 -8.91 22.18
CA LEU A 491 11.32 -8.95 23.27
C LEU A 491 11.10 -7.56 23.91
N THR A 492 9.95 -7.36 24.57
CA THR A 492 9.75 -6.32 25.58
C THR A 492 10.36 -6.81 26.87
N LEU A 493 11.15 -5.95 27.50
CA LEU A 493 11.71 -6.19 28.82
C LEU A 493 11.05 -5.24 29.81
N THR A 494 10.39 -5.80 30.82
CA THR A 494 9.86 -5.04 31.95
C THR A 494 10.66 -5.41 33.20
N GLN A 495 11.10 -4.42 33.97
CA GLN A 495 11.81 -4.65 35.22
C GLN A 495 10.86 -4.46 36.40
N GLY A 496 10.70 -5.50 37.20
CA GLY A 496 9.98 -5.50 38.47
C GLY A 496 10.94 -5.54 39.66
N HIS A 497 10.38 -5.66 40.88
CA HIS A 497 11.18 -5.70 42.10
C HIS A 497 11.98 -7.01 42.23
N MET A 498 13.24 -6.98 41.82
CA MET A 498 14.16 -8.14 41.76
C MET A 498 13.70 -9.24 40.79
N VAL A 499 13.05 -8.85 39.69
CA VAL A 499 12.59 -9.73 38.61
C VAL A 499 12.65 -9.00 37.27
N TYR A 500 13.09 -9.68 36.22
CA TYR A 500 12.96 -9.24 34.83
C TYR A 500 11.87 -10.05 34.15
N GLU A 501 10.95 -9.40 33.47
CA GLU A 501 9.89 -10.06 32.70
C GLU A 501 10.09 -9.80 31.21
N LEU A 502 10.22 -10.87 30.44
CA LEU A 502 10.34 -10.84 28.99
C LEU A 502 9.04 -11.29 28.35
N SER A 503 8.47 -10.45 27.49
CA SER A 503 7.26 -10.75 26.73
C SER A 503 7.42 -10.29 25.28
N PRO A 504 6.77 -10.89 24.29
CA PRO A 504 6.85 -10.41 22.92
C PRO A 504 6.27 -8.97 22.78
N PRO A 505 6.98 -7.98 22.18
CA PRO A 505 6.48 -6.64 21.96
C PRO A 505 5.47 -6.65 20.83
N ASN A 506 4.36 -5.94 21.02
CA ASN A 506 3.38 -5.68 19.96
C ASN A 506 2.90 -6.94 19.22
N TRP A 507 2.81 -8.08 19.92
CA TRP A 507 2.38 -9.35 19.33
C TRP A 507 0.93 -9.25 18.85
N ASN A 508 0.70 -9.70 17.62
CA ASN A 508 -0.60 -9.65 16.95
C ASN A 508 -0.77 -10.87 16.04
N LYS A 509 -1.93 -11.02 15.40
CA LYS A 509 -2.21 -12.16 14.51
C LYS A 509 -1.25 -12.24 13.32
N GLY A 510 -0.70 -11.12 12.84
CA GLY A 510 0.34 -11.12 11.80
C GLY A 510 1.64 -11.80 12.27
N HIS A 511 2.07 -11.56 13.50
CA HIS A 511 3.21 -12.26 14.10
C HIS A 511 2.92 -13.76 14.29
N ALA A 512 1.71 -14.10 14.75
CA ALA A 512 1.26 -15.49 14.89
C ALA A 512 1.31 -16.26 13.57
N VAL A 513 0.82 -15.64 12.48
CA VAL A 513 0.85 -16.21 11.12
C VAL A 513 2.28 -16.49 10.67
N ASN A 514 3.20 -15.53 10.81
CA ASN A 514 4.60 -15.74 10.45
C ASN A 514 5.26 -16.86 11.26
N TYR A 515 4.98 -16.91 12.57
CA TYR A 515 5.52 -17.96 13.43
C TYR A 515 4.99 -19.35 13.05
N LEU A 516 3.67 -19.47 12.80
CA LEU A 516 3.05 -20.72 12.34
C LEU A 516 3.69 -21.19 11.03
N LEU A 517 3.80 -20.30 10.03
CA LEU A 517 4.38 -20.64 8.74
C LEU A 517 5.83 -21.09 8.89
N LYS A 518 6.63 -20.42 9.72
CA LYS A 518 8.02 -20.83 10.00
C LYS A 518 8.10 -22.18 10.69
N THR A 519 7.30 -22.39 11.73
CA THR A 519 7.29 -23.64 12.51
C THR A 519 6.89 -24.84 11.64
N LEU A 520 5.96 -24.64 10.72
CA LEU A 520 5.50 -25.66 9.78
C LEU A 520 6.44 -25.83 8.56
N SER A 521 7.55 -25.09 8.49
CA SER A 521 8.45 -25.06 7.31
C SER A 521 7.72 -24.65 6.02
N LEU A 522 6.79 -23.71 6.15
CA LEU A 522 5.95 -23.10 5.12
C LEU A 522 6.27 -21.61 4.93
N ASP A 523 7.41 -21.14 5.46
CA ASP A 523 7.79 -19.73 5.48
C ASP A 523 8.36 -19.22 4.15
N ASN A 524 8.75 -20.11 3.22
CA ASN A 524 9.26 -19.72 1.91
C ASN A 524 8.14 -19.32 0.92
N PRO A 525 8.07 -18.05 0.48
CA PRO A 525 7.01 -17.53 -0.40
C PRO A 525 7.07 -18.05 -1.84
N GLU A 526 8.22 -18.55 -2.30
CA GLU A 526 8.38 -19.16 -3.64
C GLU A 526 7.71 -20.53 -3.72
N ASN A 527 7.57 -21.22 -2.58
CA ASN A 527 7.05 -22.59 -2.52
C ASN A 527 5.69 -22.68 -1.82
N THR A 528 5.28 -21.64 -1.09
CA THR A 528 4.04 -21.63 -0.31
C THR A 528 3.19 -20.42 -0.65
N PHE A 529 1.90 -20.64 -0.86
CA PHE A 529 0.88 -19.60 -0.99
C PHE A 529 -0.07 -19.68 0.21
N SER A 530 -0.16 -18.59 0.97
CA SER A 530 -1.00 -18.55 2.19
C SER A 530 -2.37 -17.93 1.89
N VAL A 531 -3.43 -18.55 2.39
CA VAL A 531 -4.78 -17.98 2.37
C VAL A 531 -5.20 -17.74 3.82
N TYR A 532 -5.39 -16.48 4.19
CA TYR A 532 -5.89 -16.11 5.52
C TYR A 532 -7.34 -15.61 5.42
N ILE A 533 -8.24 -16.13 6.25
CA ILE A 533 -9.66 -15.71 6.29
C ILE A 533 -9.98 -15.19 7.70
N GLY A 534 -10.51 -13.97 7.81
CA GLY A 534 -10.83 -13.35 9.10
C GLY A 534 -11.88 -12.25 9.04
N ASP A 535 -12.51 -11.92 10.17
CA ASP A 535 -13.70 -11.06 10.21
C ASP A 535 -13.47 -9.70 10.87
N ASN A 536 -12.37 -9.48 11.60
CA ASN A 536 -12.27 -8.34 12.51
C ASN A 536 -10.96 -7.55 12.38
N ASN A 537 -10.79 -6.54 13.25
CA ASN A 537 -9.66 -5.63 13.18
C ASN A 537 -8.32 -6.28 13.52
N THR A 538 -8.30 -7.38 14.29
CA THR A 538 -7.04 -8.05 14.63
C THR A 538 -6.54 -8.90 13.45
N ASP A 539 -7.43 -9.33 12.56
CA ASP A 539 -7.09 -10.02 11.31
C ASP A 539 -6.41 -9.11 10.28
N GLU A 540 -6.58 -7.79 10.40
CA GLU A 540 -5.89 -6.81 9.56
C GLU A 540 -4.37 -6.96 9.61
N ASP A 541 -3.82 -7.34 10.77
CA ASP A 541 -2.39 -7.54 10.90
C ASP A 541 -1.93 -8.80 10.16
N ALA A 542 -2.77 -9.84 10.07
CA ALA A 542 -2.51 -11.00 9.24
C ALA A 542 -2.60 -10.65 7.74
N PHE A 543 -3.61 -9.90 7.33
CA PHE A 543 -3.77 -9.47 5.94
C PHE A 543 -2.59 -8.63 5.45
N LYS A 544 -2.15 -7.63 6.24
CA LYS A 544 -0.99 -6.79 5.91
C LYS A 544 0.28 -7.63 5.73
N VAL A 545 0.55 -8.56 6.65
CA VAL A 545 1.73 -9.43 6.56
C VAL A 545 1.74 -10.25 5.26
N LEU A 546 0.59 -10.80 4.85
CA LEU A 546 0.50 -11.54 3.60
C LEU A 546 0.71 -10.65 2.36
N GLN A 547 0.12 -9.45 2.39
CA GLN A 547 0.22 -8.47 1.30
C GLN A 547 1.65 -7.92 1.14
N GLU A 548 2.24 -7.43 2.23
CA GLU A 548 3.58 -6.83 2.24
C GLU A 548 4.66 -7.83 1.82
N GLN A 549 4.50 -9.10 2.19
CA GLN A 549 5.45 -10.17 1.85
C GLN A 549 5.11 -10.87 0.52
N GLN A 550 4.05 -10.45 -0.18
CA GLN A 550 3.58 -11.03 -1.46
C GLN A 550 3.43 -12.57 -1.44
N ARG A 551 3.07 -13.12 -0.29
CA ARG A 551 3.13 -14.57 -0.01
C ARG A 551 1.78 -15.26 0.03
N GLY A 552 0.71 -14.54 -0.32
CA GLY A 552 -0.64 -15.01 -0.09
C GLY A 552 -1.70 -13.96 -0.31
N VAL A 553 -2.93 -14.30 0.06
CA VAL A 553 -4.10 -13.41 0.00
C VAL A 553 -4.85 -13.43 1.33
N GLY A 554 -5.31 -12.24 1.73
CA GLY A 554 -6.31 -12.08 2.78
C GLY A 554 -7.72 -12.09 2.22
N ILE A 555 -8.64 -12.77 2.92
CA ILE A 555 -10.07 -12.80 2.63
C ILE A 555 -10.82 -12.28 3.86
N LEU A 556 -11.47 -11.14 3.72
CA LEU A 556 -12.28 -10.55 4.79
C LEU A 556 -13.67 -11.20 4.85
N VAL A 557 -14.13 -11.54 6.05
CA VAL A 557 -15.54 -11.91 6.30
C VAL A 557 -16.30 -10.67 6.72
N ALA A 558 -17.13 -10.14 5.83
CA ALA A 558 -17.97 -8.99 6.14
C ALA A 558 -19.18 -8.88 5.19
N GLU A 559 -20.36 -8.67 5.76
CA GLU A 559 -21.58 -8.43 4.99
C GLU A 559 -21.56 -7.07 4.29
N ARG A 560 -20.88 -6.08 4.90
CA ARG A 560 -20.76 -4.72 4.41
C ARG A 560 -19.30 -4.36 4.17
N SER A 561 -19.09 -3.47 3.21
CA SER A 561 -17.77 -2.89 2.93
C SER A 561 -17.19 -2.22 4.18
N LYS A 562 -15.91 -2.47 4.43
CA LYS A 562 -15.10 -1.80 5.46
C LYS A 562 -13.63 -1.72 5.04
N PRO A 563 -12.86 -0.72 5.52
CA PRO A 563 -11.42 -0.68 5.32
C PRO A 563 -10.76 -1.98 5.81
N THR A 564 -10.01 -2.63 4.92
CA THR A 564 -9.22 -3.84 5.14
C THR A 564 -8.04 -4.01 4.18
N ALA A 565 -6.91 -4.53 4.66
CA ALA A 565 -5.80 -4.97 3.82
C ALA A 565 -6.09 -6.27 3.06
N ALA A 566 -7.21 -6.96 3.32
CA ALA A 566 -7.62 -8.13 2.56
C ALA A 566 -7.92 -7.75 1.10
N LEU A 567 -7.50 -8.61 0.15
CA LEU A 567 -7.77 -8.40 -1.28
C LEU A 567 -9.18 -8.87 -1.67
N TYR A 568 -9.67 -9.91 -0.99
CA TYR A 568 -10.96 -10.51 -1.26
C TYR A 568 -11.89 -10.42 -0.05
N TYR A 569 -13.18 -10.66 -0.26
CA TYR A 569 -14.15 -10.80 0.81
C TYR A 569 -15.13 -11.95 0.57
N VAL A 570 -15.74 -12.41 1.64
CA VAL A 570 -16.94 -13.25 1.68
C VAL A 570 -17.92 -12.64 2.68
N LYS A 571 -19.23 -12.85 2.50
CA LYS A 571 -20.22 -12.08 3.26
C LYS A 571 -20.41 -12.53 4.71
N ASN A 572 -20.18 -13.82 4.97
CA ASN A 572 -20.52 -14.45 6.25
C ASN A 572 -19.86 -15.83 6.37
N PRO A 573 -19.92 -16.47 7.55
CA PRO A 573 -19.39 -17.82 7.76
C PRO A 573 -19.92 -18.90 6.80
N MET A 574 -21.12 -18.73 6.24
CA MET A 574 -21.63 -19.69 5.26
C MET A 574 -20.89 -19.60 3.94
N GLU A 575 -20.58 -18.39 3.47
CA GLU A 575 -19.74 -18.21 2.28
C GLU A 575 -18.29 -18.62 2.53
N VAL A 576 -17.76 -18.50 3.76
CA VAL A 576 -16.47 -19.11 4.16
C VAL A 576 -16.53 -20.62 3.92
N LYS A 577 -17.57 -21.31 4.41
CA LYS A 577 -17.75 -22.76 4.18
C LYS A 577 -17.73 -23.11 2.70
N VAL A 578 -18.47 -22.37 1.87
CA VAL A 578 -18.53 -22.59 0.41
C VAL A 578 -17.16 -22.39 -0.23
N PHE A 579 -16.41 -21.37 0.18
CA PHE A 579 -15.06 -21.14 -0.31
C PHE A 579 -14.12 -22.32 0.04
N LEU A 580 -14.17 -22.80 1.29
CA LEU A 580 -13.39 -23.97 1.72
C LEU A 580 -13.78 -25.24 0.96
N GLN A 581 -15.07 -25.43 0.69
CA GLN A 581 -15.56 -26.56 -0.12
C GLN A 581 -15.03 -26.51 -1.55
N LYS A 582 -15.05 -25.33 -2.20
CA LYS A 582 -14.43 -25.16 -3.53
C LYS A 582 -12.94 -25.48 -3.51
N LEU A 583 -12.22 -25.09 -2.45
CA LEU A 583 -10.79 -25.37 -2.29
C LEU A 583 -10.50 -26.87 -2.16
N ILE A 584 -11.36 -27.59 -1.43
CA ILE A 584 -11.32 -29.06 -1.34
C ILE A 584 -11.57 -29.70 -2.71
N GLU A 585 -12.66 -29.32 -3.38
CA GLU A 585 -13.03 -29.84 -4.70
C GLU A 585 -11.93 -29.59 -5.75
N TRP A 586 -11.23 -28.46 -5.66
CA TRP A 586 -10.12 -28.16 -6.55
C TRP A 586 -8.91 -29.08 -6.31
N ALA A 587 -8.56 -29.38 -5.05
CA ALA A 587 -7.45 -30.26 -4.73
C ALA A 587 -7.71 -31.75 -4.98
N GLU A 588 -8.99 -32.16 -5.04
CA GLU A 588 -9.38 -33.54 -5.37
C GLU A 588 -9.42 -33.83 -6.88
N ARG A 589 -9.32 -32.79 -7.73
CA ARG A 589 -9.19 -32.93 -9.19
C ARG A 589 -7.76 -33.28 -9.58
#